data_AF-A0A3D0HBW0-F1
#
_entry.id   AF-A0A3D0HBW0-F1
#
_cell.length_a   1.000
_cell.length_b   1.000
_cell.length_c   1.000
_cell.angle_alpha   90.00
_cell.angle_beta   90.00
_cell.angle_gamma   90.00
#
_symmetry.space_group_name_H-M   'P 1'
#
loop_
_entity.id
_entity.type
_entity.pdbx_description
1 polymer ?
#
loop_
_entity_poly.entity_id
_entity_poly.type
_entity_poly.pdbx_seq_one_letter_code
_entity_poly.pdbx_strand_id
1 'polypeptide(L)'
;MTNIAPQPCSFSSLRPLAKRLRLTPMLEHAMELNQDEISGWSASQLLQVLFSEEVSRREEGALKRRIQDANLTYADACYSRIDWSKDRQLNQAKVNSLFSLDWVRRHQNCIITGSTGCGKTWMANAIAHHACMEGFRVRSYRLPLLLREMARFQTIQGLKDHWLERLQELSRIDLIHFDDWAIATLDACDRKSLYEIINHCSGETSFLITSVPPVEVWANFIGDPTISDSILDRLVPAARRLAMTGASLRAKEEYGGIPAGQS
;
A
#
# COMPACT_ATOMS: atom_id res chain seq x y z
N MET A 1 -14.35 -8.56 -51.37
CA MET A 1 -13.47 -7.68 -50.57
C MET A 1 -13.63 -6.28 -51.11
N THR A 2 -14.49 -5.48 -50.49
CA THR A 2 -14.69 -4.08 -50.88
C THR A 2 -13.41 -3.32 -50.61
N ASN A 3 -12.72 -2.94 -51.69
CA ASN A 3 -11.52 -2.13 -51.66
C ASN A 3 -11.94 -0.70 -51.27
N ILE A 4 -12.03 -0.44 -49.97
CA ILE A 4 -12.27 0.91 -49.45
C ILE A 4 -10.95 1.65 -49.66
N ALA A 5 -10.88 2.49 -50.68
CA ALA A 5 -9.77 3.42 -50.83
C ALA A 5 -9.67 4.24 -49.53
N PRO A 6 -8.51 4.25 -48.85
CA PRO A 6 -8.37 4.98 -47.60
C PRO A 6 -8.65 6.46 -47.90
N GLN A 7 -9.70 7.00 -47.28
CA GLN A 7 -9.92 8.44 -47.35
C GLN A 7 -8.71 9.15 -46.75
N PRO A 8 -8.29 10.31 -47.31
CA PRO A 8 -7.22 11.10 -46.74
C PRO A 8 -7.59 11.44 -45.29
N CYS A 9 -6.91 10.79 -44.35
CA CYS A 9 -7.11 10.92 -42.93
C CYS A 9 -6.02 11.84 -42.38
N SER A 10 -6.42 12.95 -41.79
CA SER A 10 -5.50 13.83 -41.05
C SER A 10 -5.53 13.49 -39.56
N PHE A 11 -4.41 13.65 -38.86
CA PHE A 11 -4.37 13.44 -37.39
C PHE A 11 -5.39 14.30 -36.62
N SER A 12 -5.75 15.48 -37.15
CA SER A 12 -6.81 16.32 -36.58
C SER A 12 -8.18 15.63 -36.60
N SER A 13 -8.48 14.85 -37.63
CA SER A 13 -9.73 14.09 -37.76
C SER A 13 -9.85 12.93 -36.76
N LEU A 14 -8.71 12.43 -36.25
CA LEU A 14 -8.66 11.32 -35.29
C LEU A 14 -8.86 11.75 -33.84
N ARG A 15 -8.69 13.05 -33.52
CA ARG A 15 -8.79 13.56 -32.14
C ARG A 15 -10.12 13.23 -31.42
N PRO A 16 -11.30 13.38 -32.04
CA PRO A 16 -12.57 13.02 -31.39
C PRO A 16 -12.67 11.53 -31.07
N LEU A 17 -12.13 10.66 -31.95
CA LEU A 17 -12.11 9.21 -31.76
C LEU A 17 -11.16 8.83 -30.62
N ALA A 18 -9.94 9.38 -30.63
CA ALA A 18 -8.96 9.17 -29.57
C ALA A 18 -9.51 9.62 -28.21
N LYS A 19 -10.21 10.76 -28.14
CA LYS A 19 -10.87 11.21 -26.90
C LYS A 19 -11.93 10.22 -26.40
N ARG A 20 -12.78 9.69 -27.29
CA ARG A 20 -13.81 8.70 -26.92
C ARG A 20 -13.21 7.38 -26.42
N LEU A 21 -12.10 6.94 -27.02
CA LEU A 21 -11.39 5.72 -26.63
C LEU A 21 -10.39 5.92 -25.48
N ARG A 22 -10.21 7.16 -25.01
CA ARG A 22 -9.17 7.55 -24.02
C ARG A 22 -7.75 7.21 -24.49
N LEU A 23 -7.47 7.43 -25.77
CA LEU A 23 -6.19 7.24 -26.45
C LEU A 23 -5.59 8.56 -26.94
N THR A 24 -5.98 9.70 -26.35
CA THR A 24 -5.45 11.02 -26.73
C THR A 24 -3.93 11.07 -26.72
N PRO A 25 -3.21 10.57 -25.70
CA PRO A 25 -1.76 10.72 -25.70
C PRO A 25 -1.06 9.69 -26.61
N MET A 26 -1.67 8.53 -26.89
CA MET A 26 -1.23 7.65 -27.98
C MET A 26 -1.31 8.35 -29.35
N LEU A 27 -2.36 9.16 -29.58
CA LEU A 27 -2.48 9.95 -30.81
C LEU A 27 -1.42 11.05 -30.88
N GLU A 28 -1.12 11.72 -29.77
CA GLU A 28 -0.05 12.73 -29.68
C GLU A 28 1.31 12.10 -30.01
N HIS A 29 1.63 10.95 -29.41
CA HIS A 29 2.86 10.21 -29.71
C HIS A 29 2.91 9.76 -31.19
N ALA A 30 1.79 9.30 -31.75
CA ALA A 30 1.72 8.98 -33.18
C ALA A 30 1.97 10.20 -34.10
N MET A 31 1.56 11.39 -33.67
CA MET A 31 1.82 12.64 -34.41
C MET A 31 3.30 13.04 -34.35
N GLU A 32 3.97 12.80 -33.23
CA GLU A 32 5.42 13.03 -33.04
C GLU A 32 6.22 12.07 -33.93
N LEU A 33 5.94 10.77 -33.85
CA LEU A 33 6.58 9.75 -34.69
C LEU A 33 6.39 10.01 -36.20
N ASN A 34 5.27 10.61 -36.61
CA ASN A 34 5.04 10.98 -38.00
C ASN A 34 5.87 12.20 -38.46
N GLN A 35 6.28 13.08 -37.55
CA GLN A 35 7.15 14.22 -37.87
C GLN A 35 8.60 13.78 -38.10
N ASP A 36 9.04 12.72 -37.41
CA ASP A 36 10.39 12.17 -37.51
C ASP A 36 10.65 11.39 -38.81
N GLU A 37 9.74 11.45 -39.80
CA GLU A 37 9.80 10.73 -41.09
C GLU A 37 10.29 9.29 -40.93
N ILE A 38 9.65 8.53 -40.03
CA ILE A 38 10.00 7.14 -39.76
C ILE A 38 9.77 6.30 -41.04
N SER A 39 10.82 6.20 -41.83
CA SER A 39 10.83 5.52 -43.11
C SER A 39 11.06 4.02 -42.90
N GLY A 40 10.18 3.20 -43.47
CA GLY A 40 10.37 1.74 -43.52
C GLY A 40 9.74 0.93 -42.38
N TRP A 41 9.00 1.54 -41.45
CA TRP A 41 8.25 0.75 -40.47
C TRP A 41 7.02 0.12 -41.09
N SER A 42 6.82 -1.16 -40.80
CA SER A 42 5.54 -1.82 -41.05
C SER A 42 4.45 -1.29 -40.10
N ALA A 43 3.19 -1.40 -40.50
CA ALA A 43 2.06 -1.00 -39.67
C ALA A 43 2.04 -1.71 -38.29
N SER A 44 2.47 -2.97 -38.22
CA SER A 44 2.56 -3.70 -36.95
C SER A 44 3.65 -3.15 -36.03
N GLN A 45 4.81 -2.74 -36.57
CA GLN A 45 5.89 -2.14 -35.77
C GLN A 45 5.45 -0.81 -35.16
N LEU A 46 4.80 0.04 -35.97
CA LEU A 46 4.24 1.31 -35.48
C LEU A 46 3.20 1.05 -34.38
N LEU A 47 2.25 0.16 -34.61
CA LEU A 47 1.23 -0.18 -33.61
C LEU A 47 1.85 -0.75 -32.33
N GLN A 48 2.89 -1.59 -32.44
CA GLN A 48 3.58 -2.14 -31.30
C GLN A 48 4.16 -1.03 -30.42
N VAL A 49 4.90 -0.08 -31.00
CA VAL A 49 5.49 1.05 -30.25
C VAL A 49 4.39 1.88 -29.58
N LEU A 50 3.37 2.29 -30.34
CA LEU A 50 2.26 3.10 -29.81
C LEU A 50 1.52 2.40 -28.66
N PHE A 51 1.22 1.11 -28.80
CA PHE A 51 0.53 0.35 -27.76
C PHE A 51 1.43 0.09 -26.55
N SER A 52 2.69 -0.27 -26.74
CA SER A 52 3.63 -0.50 -25.64
C SER A 52 3.84 0.76 -24.79
N GLU A 53 3.90 1.94 -25.41
CA GLU A 53 4.03 3.20 -24.69
C GLU A 53 2.72 3.59 -23.98
N GLU A 54 1.56 3.44 -24.63
CA GLU A 54 0.26 3.68 -24.00
C GLU A 54 0.03 2.76 -22.79
N VAL A 55 0.41 1.48 -22.89
CA VAL A 55 0.35 0.52 -21.78
C VAL A 55 1.27 0.97 -20.65
N SER A 56 2.54 1.25 -20.93
CA SER A 56 3.52 1.73 -19.95
C SER A 56 3.01 2.98 -19.21
N ARG A 57 2.47 3.97 -19.94
CA ARG A 57 1.91 5.19 -19.35
C ARG A 57 0.72 4.91 -18.43
N ARG A 58 -0.18 4.00 -18.83
CA ARG A 58 -1.34 3.62 -18.02
C ARG A 58 -0.92 2.88 -16.75
N GLU A 59 0.05 1.99 -16.86
CA GLU A 59 0.63 1.25 -15.72
C GLU A 59 1.31 2.19 -14.74
N GLU A 60 2.14 3.12 -15.23
CA GLU A 60 2.76 4.16 -14.40
C GLU A 60 1.71 5.04 -13.71
N GLY A 61 0.69 5.49 -14.45
CA GLY A 61 -0.40 6.27 -13.90
C GLY A 61 -1.26 5.50 -12.88
N ALA A 62 -1.42 4.19 -13.04
CA ALA A 62 -2.08 3.33 -12.06
C ALA A 62 -1.23 3.14 -10.81
N LEU A 63 0.07 2.88 -10.97
CA LEU A 63 1.03 2.75 -9.88
C LEU A 63 1.11 4.03 -9.05
N LYS A 64 1.27 5.18 -9.70
CA LYS A 64 1.32 6.49 -9.04
C LYS A 64 0.10 6.74 -8.18
N ARG A 65 -1.10 6.42 -8.70
CA ARG A 65 -2.35 6.50 -7.94
C ARG A 65 -2.35 5.54 -6.75
N ARG A 66 -1.98 4.26 -6.94
CA ARG A 66 -1.88 3.31 -5.82
C ARG A 66 -0.92 3.75 -4.73
N ILE A 67 0.25 4.32 -5.09
CA ILE A 67 1.23 4.82 -4.10
C ILE A 67 0.67 6.04 -3.35
N GLN A 68 0.01 6.97 -4.04
CA GLN A 68 -0.66 8.11 -3.41
C GLN A 68 -1.78 7.64 -2.47
N ASP A 69 -2.61 6.72 -2.96
CA ASP A 69 -3.69 6.10 -2.20
C ASP A 69 -3.15 5.22 -1.07
N ALA A 70 -1.90 4.76 -1.08
CA ALA A 70 -1.33 4.02 0.03
C ALA A 70 -1.03 4.88 1.26
N ASN A 71 -0.88 6.20 1.10
CA ASN A 71 -0.63 7.14 2.20
C ASN A 71 0.55 6.71 3.10
N LEU A 72 1.63 6.24 2.49
CA LEU A 72 2.82 5.76 3.21
C LEU A 72 3.58 6.92 3.85
N THR A 73 3.99 6.75 5.10
CA THR A 73 4.81 7.77 5.81
C THR A 73 6.20 7.93 5.18
N TYR A 74 6.77 6.83 4.69
CA TYR A 74 8.07 6.77 4.01
C TYR A 74 7.82 6.22 2.60
N ALA A 75 7.41 7.09 1.68
CA ALA A 75 7.03 6.68 0.32
C ALA A 75 8.22 6.18 -0.53
N ASP A 76 9.45 6.55 -0.15
CA ASP A 76 10.69 6.12 -0.79
C ASP A 76 11.30 4.85 -0.17
N ALA A 77 10.63 4.26 0.82
CA ALA A 77 11.04 3.00 1.44
C ALA A 77 10.95 1.87 0.41
N CYS A 78 12.04 1.12 0.22
CA CYS A 78 12.10 0.05 -0.77
C CYS A 78 13.11 -1.02 -0.38
N TYR A 79 12.97 -2.22 -0.98
CA TYR A 79 13.80 -3.37 -0.66
C TYR A 79 15.31 -3.11 -0.83
N SER A 80 15.71 -2.41 -1.89
CA SER A 80 17.13 -2.13 -2.18
C SER A 80 17.80 -1.20 -1.16
N ARG A 81 17.01 -0.45 -0.39
CA ARG A 81 17.50 0.45 0.67
C ARG A 81 17.46 -0.17 2.06
N ILE A 82 17.17 -1.47 2.18
CA ILE A 82 17.23 -2.16 3.47
C ILE A 82 18.68 -2.16 3.97
N ASP A 83 18.89 -1.59 5.16
CA ASP A 83 20.14 -1.74 5.89
C ASP A 83 20.27 -3.18 6.43
N TRP A 84 21.22 -3.93 5.86
CA TRP A 84 21.58 -5.30 6.22
C TRP A 84 22.75 -5.37 7.21
N SER A 85 23.11 -4.26 7.86
CA SER A 85 24.14 -4.23 8.88
C SER A 85 23.90 -5.29 9.96
N LYS A 86 24.99 -5.91 10.42
CA LYS A 86 24.94 -7.02 11.41
C LYS A 86 24.26 -6.59 12.72
N ASP A 87 24.35 -5.31 13.06
CA ASP A 87 23.76 -4.72 14.27
C ASP A 87 22.23 -4.83 14.31
N ARG A 88 21.57 -4.93 13.15
CA ARG A 88 20.12 -5.07 13.06
C ARG A 88 19.63 -6.51 13.23
N GLN A 89 20.51 -7.49 13.04
CA GLN A 89 20.23 -8.92 13.15
C GLN A 89 18.98 -9.36 12.33
N LEU A 90 18.77 -8.74 11.17
CA LEU A 90 17.63 -9.06 10.31
C LEU A 90 17.84 -10.42 9.64
N ASN A 91 16.84 -11.29 9.76
CA ASN A 91 16.83 -12.56 9.05
C ASN A 91 16.42 -12.33 7.58
N GLN A 92 17.40 -12.39 6.68
CA GLN A 92 17.20 -12.14 5.25
C GLN A 92 16.17 -13.09 4.61
N ALA A 93 16.19 -14.38 4.94
CA ALA A 93 15.21 -15.33 4.41
C ALA A 93 13.77 -14.97 4.81
N LYS A 94 13.56 -14.55 6.07
CA LYS A 94 12.25 -14.09 6.53
C LYS A 94 11.81 -12.81 5.80
N VAL A 95 12.71 -11.83 5.69
CA VAL A 95 12.41 -10.58 4.98
C VAL A 95 12.06 -10.86 3.52
N ASN A 96 12.85 -11.66 2.81
CA ASN A 96 12.57 -12.03 1.42
C ASN A 96 11.21 -12.74 1.27
N SER A 97 10.86 -13.62 2.21
CA SER A 97 9.54 -14.25 2.25
C SER A 97 8.41 -13.23 2.42
N LEU A 98 8.60 -12.13 3.16
CA LEU A 98 7.60 -11.06 3.26
C LEU A 98 7.45 -10.29 1.93
N PHE A 99 8.56 -10.02 1.25
CA PHE A 99 8.56 -9.35 -0.06
C PHE A 99 8.03 -10.24 -1.20
N SER A 100 7.88 -11.55 -1.01
CA SER A 100 7.18 -12.41 -1.99
C SER A 100 5.69 -12.06 -2.16
N LEU A 101 5.08 -11.43 -1.14
CA LEU A 101 3.66 -11.09 -1.04
C LEU A 101 2.69 -12.28 -1.19
N ASP A 102 3.18 -13.52 -1.14
CA ASP A 102 2.32 -14.72 -1.19
C ASP A 102 1.32 -14.76 -0.03
N TRP A 103 1.70 -14.19 1.12
CA TRP A 103 0.83 -14.04 2.27
C TRP A 103 -0.32 -13.06 1.98
N VAL A 104 -0.09 -11.99 1.21
CA VAL A 104 -1.15 -11.05 0.79
C VAL A 104 -2.14 -11.73 -0.15
N ARG A 105 -1.64 -12.50 -1.14
CA ARG A 105 -2.46 -13.27 -2.08
C ARG A 105 -3.34 -14.33 -1.40
N ARG A 106 -2.95 -14.78 -0.21
CA ARG A 106 -3.66 -15.78 0.60
C ARG A 106 -4.49 -15.16 1.73
N HIS A 107 -4.63 -13.83 1.76
CA HIS A 107 -5.32 -13.09 2.81
C HIS A 107 -4.80 -13.42 4.22
N GLN A 108 -3.49 -13.66 4.33
CA GLN A 108 -2.79 -13.84 5.61
C GLN A 108 -2.29 -12.49 6.13
N ASN A 109 -1.89 -12.44 7.40
CA ASN A 109 -1.40 -11.20 8.01
C ASN A 109 0.11 -11.19 8.14
N CYS A 110 0.68 -10.02 8.37
CA CYS A 110 2.07 -9.84 8.75
C CYS A 110 2.16 -8.96 10.00
N ILE A 111 2.99 -9.38 10.95
CA ILE A 111 3.22 -8.65 12.20
C ILE A 111 4.71 -8.37 12.33
N ILE A 112 5.06 -7.09 12.46
CA ILE A 112 6.41 -6.61 12.68
C ILE A 112 6.50 -6.01 14.09
N THR A 113 7.25 -6.65 14.97
CA THR A 113 7.48 -6.18 16.35
C THR A 113 8.92 -5.73 16.56
N GLY A 114 9.18 -4.95 17.61
CA GLY A 114 10.53 -4.48 17.93
C GLY A 114 10.58 -3.16 18.69
N SER A 115 11.75 -2.79 19.18
CA SER A 115 11.98 -1.54 19.94
C SER A 115 11.64 -0.28 19.14
N THR A 116 11.34 0.82 19.84
CA THR A 116 11.10 2.12 19.19
C THR A 116 12.33 2.55 18.39
N GLY A 117 12.10 3.00 17.15
CA GLY A 117 13.17 3.49 16.28
C GLY A 117 13.96 2.42 15.52
N CYS A 118 13.69 1.11 15.71
CA CYS A 118 14.41 0.05 14.98
C CYS A 118 14.01 -0.09 13.49
N GLY A 119 13.13 0.78 12.97
CA GLY A 119 12.75 0.81 11.55
C GLY A 119 11.51 -0.02 11.17
N LYS A 120 10.63 -0.37 12.11
CA LYS A 120 9.40 -1.15 11.84
C LYS A 120 8.49 -0.51 10.81
N THR A 121 8.09 0.75 11.02
CA THR A 121 7.26 1.53 10.09
C THR A 121 7.92 1.64 8.72
N TRP A 122 9.23 1.83 8.68
CA TRP A 122 9.97 1.90 7.41
C TRP A 122 9.94 0.56 6.66
N MET A 123 10.18 -0.56 7.36
CA MET A 123 10.09 -1.90 6.78
C MET A 123 8.67 -2.21 6.28
N ALA A 124 7.65 -1.85 7.06
CA ALA A 124 6.27 -2.01 6.66
C ALA A 124 5.93 -1.18 5.42
N ASN A 125 6.40 0.07 5.34
CA ASN A 125 6.22 0.92 4.17
C ASN A 125 6.98 0.39 2.95
N ALA A 126 8.16 -0.22 3.12
CA ALA A 126 8.90 -0.84 2.02
C ALA A 126 8.13 -2.04 1.43
N ILE A 127 7.54 -2.87 2.30
CA ILE A 127 6.68 -4.00 1.88
C ILE A 127 5.41 -3.48 1.21
N ALA A 128 4.75 -2.48 1.80
CA ALA A 128 3.54 -1.85 1.28
C ALA A 128 3.79 -1.17 -0.09
N HIS A 129 4.91 -0.48 -0.25
CA HIS A 129 5.32 0.11 -1.52
C HIS A 129 5.53 -0.98 -2.58
N HIS A 130 6.22 -2.07 -2.23
CA HIS A 130 6.38 -3.20 -3.15
C HIS A 130 5.02 -3.84 -3.52
N ALA A 131 4.08 -3.93 -2.57
CA ALA A 131 2.73 -4.39 -2.86
C ALA A 131 1.98 -3.47 -3.85
N CYS A 132 2.14 -2.14 -3.75
CA CYS A 132 1.61 -1.22 -4.76
C CYS A 132 2.19 -1.46 -6.16
N MET A 133 3.49 -1.80 -6.24
CA MET A 133 4.17 -2.14 -7.50
C MET A 133 3.61 -3.43 -8.11
N GLU A 134 3.36 -4.44 -7.26
CA GLU A 134 2.77 -5.73 -7.66
C GLU A 134 1.25 -5.67 -7.93
N GLY A 135 0.66 -4.48 -7.87
CA GLY A 135 -0.71 -4.25 -8.31
C GLY A 135 -1.75 -4.16 -7.19
N PHE A 136 -1.38 -4.45 -5.95
CA PHE A 136 -2.29 -4.44 -4.80
C PHE A 136 -2.71 -3.03 -4.40
N ARG A 137 -3.98 -2.89 -4.00
CA ARG A 137 -4.50 -1.70 -3.32
C ARG A 137 -4.04 -1.75 -1.87
N VAL A 138 -3.29 -0.75 -1.46
CA VAL A 138 -2.70 -0.67 -0.13
C VAL A 138 -3.18 0.60 0.55
N ARG A 139 -3.27 0.60 1.88
CA ARG A 139 -3.49 1.81 2.67
C ARG A 139 -2.83 1.72 4.03
N SER A 140 -2.11 2.76 4.42
CA SER A 140 -1.48 2.88 5.74
C SER A 140 -2.27 3.83 6.64
N TYR A 141 -2.47 3.39 7.87
CA TYR A 141 -3.12 4.11 8.94
C TYR A 141 -2.28 4.03 10.21
N ARG A 142 -2.14 5.16 10.91
CA ARG A 142 -1.84 5.09 12.35
C ARG A 142 -3.11 4.69 13.06
N LEU A 143 -3.09 3.56 13.75
CA LEU A 143 -4.28 2.96 14.33
C LEU A 143 -5.06 3.93 15.25
N PRO A 144 -4.42 4.69 16.16
CA PRO A 144 -5.16 5.62 17.03
C PRO A 144 -5.91 6.72 16.25
N LEU A 145 -5.38 7.15 15.10
CA LEU A 145 -6.04 8.17 14.27
C LEU A 145 -7.24 7.59 13.53
N LEU A 146 -7.12 6.36 13.03
CA LEU A 146 -8.23 5.64 12.40
C LEU A 146 -9.36 5.39 13.39
N LEU A 147 -9.06 4.93 14.61
CA LEU A 147 -10.10 4.68 15.62
C LEU A 147 -10.82 5.99 16.01
N ARG A 148 -10.08 7.10 16.13
CA ARG A 148 -10.68 8.42 16.36
C ARG A 148 -11.57 8.90 15.21
N GLU A 149 -11.19 8.63 13.96
CA GLU A 149 -12.04 8.89 12.78
C GLU A 149 -13.33 8.08 12.86
N MET A 150 -13.19 6.79 13.16
CA MET A 150 -14.29 5.83 13.25
C MET A 150 -15.27 6.17 14.38
N ALA A 151 -14.78 6.55 15.56
CA ALA A 151 -15.61 6.99 16.69
C ALA A 151 -16.50 8.22 16.37
N ARG A 152 -16.05 9.10 15.46
CA ARG A 152 -16.84 10.29 15.06
C ARG A 152 -18.11 9.90 14.32
N PHE A 153 -18.06 8.89 13.45
CA PHE A 153 -19.25 8.42 12.71
C PHE A 153 -20.32 7.82 13.65
N GLN A 154 -19.89 7.24 14.78
CA GLN A 154 -20.81 6.67 15.76
C GLN A 154 -21.46 7.72 16.68
N THR A 155 -20.76 8.82 16.94
CA THR A 155 -21.15 9.81 17.95
C THR A 155 -21.97 10.96 17.37
N ILE A 156 -21.72 11.36 16.12
CA ILE A 156 -22.39 12.48 15.47
C ILE A 156 -23.69 12.00 14.79
N GLN A 157 -24.81 12.62 15.14
CA GLN A 157 -26.11 12.32 14.52
C GLN A 157 -26.06 12.55 13.01
N GLY A 158 -26.59 11.60 12.23
CA GLY A 158 -26.64 11.66 10.77
C GLY A 158 -25.41 11.08 10.05
N LEU A 159 -24.35 10.68 10.76
CA LEU A 159 -23.16 10.09 10.13
C LEU A 159 -23.06 8.55 10.23
N LYS A 160 -24.12 7.88 10.69
CA LYS A 160 -24.11 6.42 10.84
C LYS A 160 -23.96 5.68 9.51
N ASP A 161 -24.49 6.23 8.41
CA ASP A 161 -24.35 5.60 7.09
C ASP A 161 -22.89 5.64 6.61
N HIS A 162 -22.16 6.70 6.94
CA HIS A 162 -20.72 6.82 6.64
C HIS A 162 -19.85 5.80 7.38
N TRP A 163 -20.29 5.29 8.52
CA TRP A 163 -19.59 4.20 9.20
C TRP A 163 -19.55 2.95 8.32
N LEU A 164 -20.69 2.56 7.76
CA LEU A 164 -20.80 1.37 6.92
C LEU A 164 -20.08 1.56 5.59
N GLU A 165 -20.22 2.73 4.96
CA GLU A 165 -19.46 3.09 3.76
C GLU A 165 -17.95 2.97 4.01
N ARG A 166 -17.48 3.45 5.16
CA ARG A 166 -16.08 3.38 5.52
C ARG A 166 -15.59 1.94 5.70
N LEU A 167 -16.38 1.07 6.32
CA LEU A 167 -16.05 -0.36 6.40
C LEU A 167 -15.99 -1.01 5.02
N GLN A 168 -16.91 -0.68 4.11
CA GLN A 168 -16.91 -1.17 2.73
C GLN A 168 -15.72 -0.65 1.92
N GLU A 169 -15.25 0.57 2.18
CA GLU A 169 -14.02 1.08 1.59
C GLU A 169 -12.80 0.29 2.08
N LEU A 170 -12.74 -0.01 3.37
CA LEU A 170 -11.63 -0.76 3.97
C LEU A 170 -11.55 -2.19 3.43
N SER A 171 -12.67 -2.90 3.26
CA SER A 171 -12.68 -4.27 2.73
C SER A 171 -12.28 -4.36 1.24
N ARG A 172 -12.37 -3.25 0.49
CA ARG A 172 -11.89 -3.18 -0.91
C ARG A 172 -10.37 -3.04 -1.02
N ILE A 173 -9.67 -2.84 0.09
CA ILE A 173 -8.22 -2.71 0.13
C ILE A 173 -7.62 -4.11 0.28
N ASP A 174 -6.62 -4.44 -0.52
CA ASP A 174 -6.02 -5.77 -0.51
C ASP A 174 -5.03 -5.92 0.67
N LEU A 175 -4.36 -4.82 1.07
CA LEU A 175 -3.44 -4.76 2.21
C LEU A 175 -3.62 -3.48 3.04
N ILE A 176 -3.99 -3.62 4.31
CA ILE A 176 -4.04 -2.50 5.26
C ILE A 176 -2.83 -2.56 6.19
N HIS A 177 -2.07 -1.47 6.26
CA HIS A 177 -1.00 -1.28 7.24
C HIS A 177 -1.53 -0.52 8.46
N PHE A 178 -1.55 -1.19 9.62
CA PHE A 178 -1.79 -0.56 10.91
C PHE A 178 -0.45 -0.27 11.60
N ASP A 179 -0.08 0.99 11.62
CA ASP A 179 1.02 1.50 12.43
C ASP A 179 0.57 1.87 13.83
N ASP A 180 1.53 1.95 14.75
CA ASP A 180 1.30 2.35 16.14
C ASP A 180 0.30 1.43 16.88
N TRP A 181 0.34 0.13 16.59
CA TRP A 181 -0.50 -0.85 17.28
C TRP A 181 -0.11 -0.99 18.76
N ALA A 182 -1.12 -1.01 19.64
CA ALA A 182 -0.98 -1.19 21.08
C ALA A 182 -0.04 -0.17 21.76
N ILE A 183 -0.14 1.11 21.39
CA ILE A 183 0.58 2.20 22.10
C ILE A 183 -0.11 2.57 23.42
N ALA A 184 -1.44 2.49 23.48
CA ALA A 184 -2.24 2.80 24.65
C ALA A 184 -3.41 1.81 24.76
N THR A 185 -4.00 1.70 25.95
CA THR A 185 -5.20 0.89 26.16
C THR A 185 -6.39 1.50 25.44
N LEU A 186 -7.22 0.68 24.82
CA LEU A 186 -8.41 1.12 24.11
C LEU A 186 -9.59 1.34 25.06
N ASP A 187 -10.35 2.40 24.82
CA ASP A 187 -11.66 2.55 25.43
C ASP A 187 -12.70 1.62 24.77
N ALA A 188 -13.92 1.58 25.31
CA ALA A 188 -14.96 0.68 24.82
C ALA A 188 -15.39 0.97 23.37
N CYS A 189 -15.38 2.24 22.95
CA CYS A 189 -15.78 2.67 21.60
C CYS A 189 -14.71 2.28 20.57
N ASP A 190 -13.45 2.58 20.88
CA ASP A 190 -12.29 2.25 20.06
C ASP A 190 -12.12 0.74 19.93
N ARG A 191 -12.30 -0.01 21.02
CA ARG A 191 -12.28 -1.47 21.03
C ARG A 191 -13.34 -2.06 20.12
N LYS A 192 -14.58 -1.59 20.23
CA LYS A 192 -15.68 -2.04 19.36
C LYS A 192 -15.39 -1.69 17.90
N SER A 193 -14.86 -0.49 17.66
CA SER A 193 -14.51 -0.03 16.31
C SER A 193 -13.42 -0.90 15.68
N LEU A 194 -12.37 -1.22 16.44
CA LEU A 194 -11.31 -2.12 16.01
C LEU A 194 -11.85 -3.52 15.67
N TYR A 195 -12.73 -4.05 16.53
CA TYR A 195 -13.38 -5.33 16.30
C TYR A 195 -14.16 -5.35 14.99
N GLU A 196 -15.00 -4.34 14.74
CA GLU A 196 -15.82 -4.25 13.51
C GLU A 196 -14.94 -4.14 12.26
N ILE A 197 -13.88 -3.33 12.29
CA ILE A 197 -12.94 -3.19 11.17
C ILE A 197 -12.30 -4.55 10.85
N ILE A 198 -11.73 -5.22 11.86
CA ILE A 198 -11.04 -6.50 11.66
C ILE A 198 -12.03 -7.57 11.21
N ASN A 199 -13.20 -7.64 11.85
CA ASN A 199 -14.21 -8.62 11.50
C ASN A 199 -14.74 -8.43 10.08
N HIS A 200 -14.96 -7.19 9.64
CA HIS A 200 -15.47 -6.90 8.30
C HIS A 200 -14.46 -7.19 7.20
N CYS A 201 -13.16 -6.95 7.43
CA CYS A 201 -12.14 -7.14 6.38
C CYS A 201 -11.49 -8.54 6.43
N SER A 202 -11.68 -9.29 7.51
CA SER A 202 -11.06 -10.61 7.70
C SER A 202 -11.43 -11.58 6.57
N GLY A 203 -10.42 -12.18 5.95
CA GLY A 203 -10.57 -13.15 4.86
C GLY A 203 -10.56 -12.53 3.45
N GLU A 204 -10.70 -11.21 3.34
CA GLU A 204 -10.63 -10.47 2.07
C GLU A 204 -9.44 -9.49 2.03
N THR A 205 -9.07 -8.94 3.18
CA THR A 205 -7.96 -8.01 3.33
C THR A 205 -6.87 -8.58 4.22
N SER A 206 -5.61 -8.39 3.82
CA SER A 206 -4.46 -8.70 4.65
C SER A 206 -4.12 -7.53 5.57
N PHE A 207 -3.69 -7.82 6.80
CA PHE A 207 -3.20 -6.80 7.73
C PHE A 207 -1.69 -6.88 7.89
N LEU A 208 -1.00 -5.76 7.68
CA LEU A 208 0.38 -5.54 8.08
C LEU A 208 0.37 -4.70 9.35
N ILE A 209 0.90 -5.22 10.45
CA ILE A 209 0.81 -4.56 11.76
C ILE A 209 2.21 -4.28 12.27
N THR A 210 2.48 -3.02 12.63
CA THR A 210 3.71 -2.62 13.32
C THR A 210 3.41 -2.27 14.77
N SER A 211 4.12 -2.92 15.70
CA SER A 211 3.91 -2.73 17.13
C SER A 211 5.23 -2.71 17.90
N VAL A 212 5.29 -1.93 18.97
CA VAL A 212 6.39 -2.02 19.94
C VAL A 212 6.20 -3.22 20.87
N PRO A 213 5.07 -3.33 21.61
CA PRO A 213 4.85 -4.48 22.47
C PRO A 213 4.73 -5.79 21.66
N PRO A 214 5.18 -6.90 22.25
CA PRO A 214 5.06 -8.21 21.62
C PRO A 214 3.59 -8.68 21.66
N VAL A 215 3.22 -9.62 20.79
CA VAL A 215 1.81 -10.01 20.55
C VAL A 215 1.15 -10.56 21.82
N GLU A 216 1.92 -11.19 22.68
CA GLU A 216 1.49 -11.87 23.91
C GLU A 216 0.82 -10.92 24.90
N VAL A 217 1.12 -9.61 24.83
CA VAL A 217 0.51 -8.61 25.72
C VAL A 217 -0.59 -7.80 25.04
N TRP A 218 -0.88 -8.01 23.76
CA TRP A 218 -1.87 -7.20 23.03
C TRP A 218 -3.28 -7.26 23.62
N ALA A 219 -3.68 -8.40 24.19
CA ALA A 219 -4.98 -8.54 24.87
C ALA A 219 -5.14 -7.52 26.02
N ASN A 220 -4.05 -7.18 26.73
CA ASN A 220 -4.09 -6.19 27.80
C ASN A 220 -4.33 -4.78 27.28
N PHE A 221 -3.82 -4.46 26.09
CA PHE A 221 -4.05 -3.16 25.44
C PHE A 221 -5.47 -3.04 24.87
N ILE A 222 -6.03 -4.14 24.37
CA ILE A 222 -7.43 -4.18 23.93
C ILE A 222 -8.34 -4.02 25.15
N GLY A 223 -8.09 -4.75 26.24
CA GLY A 223 -8.71 -4.52 27.56
C GLY A 223 -10.08 -5.18 27.76
N ASP A 224 -10.43 -6.18 26.96
CA ASP A 224 -11.61 -7.04 27.13
C ASP A 224 -11.28 -8.46 26.68
N PRO A 225 -11.42 -9.50 27.52
CA PRO A 225 -11.04 -10.87 27.14
C PRO A 225 -11.75 -11.37 25.88
N THR A 226 -13.07 -11.19 25.80
CA THR A 226 -13.90 -11.71 24.70
C THR A 226 -13.57 -11.02 23.37
N ILE A 227 -13.48 -9.69 23.36
CA ILE A 227 -13.14 -8.94 22.15
C ILE A 227 -11.67 -9.15 21.77
N SER A 228 -10.78 -9.23 22.75
CA SER A 228 -9.36 -9.53 22.50
C SER A 228 -9.19 -10.87 21.82
N ASP A 229 -9.80 -11.93 22.34
CA ASP A 229 -9.71 -13.26 21.76
C ASP A 229 -10.24 -13.25 20.32
N SER A 230 -11.38 -12.60 20.08
CA SER A 230 -11.98 -12.51 18.75
C SER A 230 -11.10 -11.74 17.75
N ILE A 231 -10.49 -10.63 18.17
CA ILE A 231 -9.56 -9.85 17.33
C ILE A 231 -8.29 -10.65 17.05
N LEU A 232 -7.67 -11.22 18.09
CA LEU A 232 -6.38 -11.90 17.98
C LEU A 232 -6.50 -13.21 17.21
N ASP A 233 -7.60 -13.95 17.34
CA ASP A 233 -7.87 -15.16 16.57
C ASP A 233 -7.89 -14.91 15.05
N ARG A 234 -8.33 -13.72 14.62
CA ARG A 234 -8.30 -13.32 13.20
C ARG A 234 -6.93 -12.81 12.77
N LEU A 235 -6.23 -12.09 13.64
CA LEU A 235 -4.98 -11.43 13.28
C LEU A 235 -3.76 -12.36 13.33
N VAL A 236 -3.70 -13.26 14.31
CA VAL A 236 -2.43 -13.83 14.79
C VAL A 236 -2.10 -15.23 14.26
N PRO A 237 -3.02 -16.21 14.19
CA PRO A 237 -2.67 -17.62 13.93
C PRO A 237 -1.91 -17.86 12.63
N ALA A 238 -2.33 -17.22 11.53
CA ALA A 238 -1.70 -17.35 10.22
C ALA A 238 -0.70 -16.23 9.89
N ALA A 239 -0.34 -15.39 10.89
CA ALA A 239 0.49 -14.22 10.64
C ALA A 239 1.96 -14.58 10.42
N ARG A 240 2.56 -14.00 9.37
CA ARG A 240 4.01 -13.96 9.20
C ARG A 240 4.60 -12.98 10.19
N ARG A 241 5.52 -13.44 11.05
CA ARG A 241 6.11 -12.60 12.10
C ARG A 241 7.57 -12.23 11.82
N LEU A 242 7.88 -10.94 11.96
CA LEU A 242 9.23 -10.40 11.94
C LEU A 242 9.49 -9.63 13.23
N ALA A 243 10.34 -10.17 14.09
CA ALA A 243 10.87 -9.44 15.23
C ALA A 243 12.14 -8.69 14.81
N MET A 244 12.13 -7.37 14.97
CA MET A 244 13.24 -6.49 14.65
C MET A 244 13.95 -6.04 15.93
N THR A 245 15.25 -6.24 15.97
CA THR A 245 16.12 -5.86 17.08
C THR A 245 17.06 -4.74 16.68
N GLY A 246 17.77 -4.17 17.65
CA GLY A 246 18.80 -3.15 17.44
C GLY A 246 18.45 -1.78 18.02
N ALA A 247 19.44 -0.90 17.96
CA ALA A 247 19.32 0.48 18.42
C ALA A 247 18.39 1.30 17.49
N SER A 248 17.95 2.46 17.99
CA SER A 248 17.17 3.39 17.20
C SER A 248 17.98 3.91 16.01
N LEU A 249 17.50 3.65 14.79
CA LEU A 249 18.10 4.18 13.56
C LEU A 249 17.99 5.71 13.48
N ARG A 250 16.98 6.29 14.15
CA ARG A 250 16.77 7.75 14.20
C ARG A 250 17.91 8.50 14.89
N ALA A 251 18.75 7.80 15.66
CA ALA A 251 19.91 8.39 16.32
C ALA A 251 21.15 8.45 15.41
N LYS A 252 21.15 7.75 14.28
CA LYS A 252 22.27 7.79 13.34
C LYS A 252 22.15 9.01 12.42
N GLU A 253 23.26 9.71 12.19
CA GLU A 253 23.31 10.89 11.31
C GLU A 253 22.81 10.61 9.89
N GLU A 254 23.13 9.41 9.35
CA GLU A 254 22.68 8.94 8.03
C GLU A 254 21.14 8.91 7.87
N TYR A 255 20.39 8.91 8.98
CA TYR A 255 18.93 8.93 9.03
C TYR A 255 18.37 10.20 9.71
N GLY A 256 19.17 11.27 9.79
CA GLY A 256 18.76 12.57 10.33
C GLY A 256 18.88 12.70 11.86
N GLY A 257 19.63 11.81 12.51
CA GLY A 257 19.94 11.92 13.93
C GLY A 257 20.91 13.08 14.22
N ILE A 258 20.69 13.78 15.34
CA ILE A 258 21.61 14.82 15.83
C ILE A 258 22.69 14.13 16.66
N PRO A 259 24.00 14.32 16.36
CA PRO A 259 25.08 13.71 17.14
C PRO A 259 25.05 14.20 18.58
N ALA A 260 25.24 13.26 19.52
CA ALA A 260 25.37 13.57 20.94
C ALA A 260 26.63 14.43 21.16
N GLY A 261 26.44 15.74 21.33
CA GLY A 261 27.52 16.72 21.45
C GLY A 261 27.23 18.12 20.87
N GLN A 262 26.10 18.30 20.19
CA GLN A 262 25.66 19.62 19.66
C GLN A 262 24.28 20.04 20.19
N SER A 263 24.02 19.80 21.47
CA SER A 263 22.81 20.26 22.19
C SER A 263 23.19 21.11 23.39
#